data_AF-A0A3C0XHY7-F1
#
_entry.id   AF-A0A3C0XHY7-F1
#
_cell.length_a   1.000
_cell.length_b   1.000
_cell.length_c   1.000
_cell.angle_alpha   90.00
_cell.angle_beta   90.00
_cell.angle_gamma   90.00
#
_symmetry.space_group_name_H-M   'P 1'
#
loop_
_entity.id
_entity.type
_entity.pdbx_description
1 polymer ?
#
loop_
_entity_poly.entity_id
_entity_poly.type
_entity_poly.pdbx_seq_one_letter_code
_entity_poly.pdbx_strand_id
1 'polypeptide(L)'
;PFMPEGVHLAVVDPGVGGARRALALRDGQGRIYVGPDNGLLIPAAEKLGGIAEAHELANPEYALESVSRTFHGRDLFAPAAAHLALGVPLSELGPPIDPDALARLDIPQPDVGSTRIHSTVLSIDRFGNIGLNLDRSHLDEAGVVPGTRVELQAGPERYYAVAARTFADARPGDIILYEDAYRNISIAINGGNAAAMFGIKEGQDIRIHLDAF
;
A
#
# COMPACT_ATOMS: atom_id res chain seq x y z
N PRO A 1 7.17 -9.35 2.75
CA PRO A 1 7.05 -9.83 1.35
C PRO A 1 6.64 -11.30 1.39
N PHE A 2 5.69 -11.71 0.55
CA PHE A 2 5.16 -13.09 0.54
C PHE A 2 5.62 -13.92 -0.67
N MET A 3 6.04 -13.24 -1.73
CA MET A 3 6.58 -13.87 -2.95
C MET A 3 8.11 -13.97 -2.87
N PRO A 4 8.73 -15.00 -3.48
CA PRO A 4 10.17 -15.04 -3.72
C PRO A 4 10.65 -13.80 -4.47
N GLU A 5 11.95 -13.51 -4.43
CA GLU A 5 12.57 -12.50 -5.29
C GLU A 5 12.26 -12.83 -6.76
N GLY A 6 11.87 -11.81 -7.53
CA GLY A 6 11.44 -12.00 -8.91
C GLY A 6 10.92 -10.73 -9.55
N VAL A 7 10.21 -10.90 -10.67
CA VAL A 7 9.64 -9.81 -11.46
C VAL A 7 8.15 -9.65 -11.15
N HIS A 8 7.75 -8.44 -10.78
CA HIS A 8 6.39 -8.05 -10.44
C HIS A 8 5.83 -7.11 -11.51
N LEU A 9 4.84 -7.59 -12.27
CA LEU A 9 4.10 -6.76 -13.21
C LEU A 9 2.86 -6.18 -12.53
N ALA A 10 2.75 -4.86 -12.45
CA ALA A 10 1.57 -4.18 -11.92
C ALA A 10 1.13 -3.06 -12.86
N VAL A 11 -0.13 -3.09 -13.27
CA VAL A 11 -0.67 -2.14 -14.26
C VAL A 11 -2.03 -1.62 -13.79
N VAL A 12 -2.03 -0.39 -13.29
CA VAL A 12 -3.20 0.46 -13.15
C VAL A 12 -2.83 1.76 -13.86
N ASP A 13 -3.32 1.94 -15.08
CA ASP A 13 -2.77 2.95 -15.98
C ASP A 13 -3.86 3.79 -16.67
N PRO A 14 -4.47 4.75 -15.94
CA PRO A 14 -5.39 5.71 -16.54
C PRO A 14 -4.73 6.59 -17.62
N GLY A 15 -3.40 6.74 -17.58
CA GLY A 15 -2.60 7.55 -18.50
C GLY A 15 -2.08 6.78 -19.72
N VAL A 16 -2.60 5.58 -19.99
CA VAL A 16 -2.16 4.75 -21.12
C VAL A 16 -2.24 5.52 -22.44
N GLY A 17 -1.22 5.35 -23.28
CA GLY A 17 -1.09 6.08 -24.55
C GLY A 17 -0.78 7.58 -24.41
N GLY A 18 -0.66 8.09 -23.18
CA GLY A 18 -0.26 9.47 -22.88
C GLY A 18 1.25 9.65 -22.71
N ALA A 19 1.63 10.73 -22.01
CA ALA A 19 3.03 11.15 -21.83
C ALA A 19 3.77 10.43 -20.68
N ARG A 20 3.09 9.59 -19.89
CA ARG A 20 3.70 8.88 -18.76
C ARG A 20 4.68 7.82 -19.26
N ARG A 21 5.86 7.74 -18.66
CA ARG A 21 6.88 6.75 -19.03
C ARG A 21 6.41 5.32 -18.75
N ALA A 22 6.84 4.39 -19.58
CA ALA A 22 6.79 2.96 -19.24
C ALA A 22 8.12 2.62 -18.58
N LEU A 23 8.12 1.98 -17.41
CA LEU A 23 9.37 1.73 -16.70
C LEU A 23 9.44 0.36 -16.06
N ALA A 24 10.67 0.00 -15.74
CA ALA A 24 10.96 -1.04 -14.78
C ALA A 24 12.00 -0.53 -13.77
N LEU A 25 11.89 -0.99 -12.53
CA LEU A 25 12.81 -0.61 -11.45
C LEU A 25 13.21 -1.82 -10.62
N ARG A 26 14.38 -1.73 -9.99
CA ARG A 26 14.90 -2.69 -9.03
C ARG A 26 14.89 -2.07 -7.64
N ASP A 27 14.39 -2.81 -6.65
CA ASP A 27 14.46 -2.38 -5.25
C ASP A 27 15.81 -2.72 -4.59
N GLY A 28 16.02 -2.23 -3.36
CA GLY A 28 17.21 -2.52 -2.55
C GLY A 28 17.38 -4.00 -2.16
N GLN A 29 16.37 -4.85 -2.40
CA GLN A 29 16.41 -6.29 -2.17
C GLN A 29 16.53 -7.11 -3.47
N GLY A 30 16.73 -6.46 -4.62
CA GLY A 30 16.95 -7.12 -5.91
C GLY A 30 15.70 -7.44 -6.73
N ARG A 31 14.50 -7.17 -6.20
CA ARG A 31 13.22 -7.45 -6.89
C ARG A 31 12.99 -6.44 -7.99
N ILE A 32 12.36 -6.90 -9.07
CA ILE A 32 12.10 -6.05 -10.24
C ILE A 32 10.60 -5.78 -10.34
N TYR A 33 10.25 -4.55 -10.66
CA TYR A 33 8.87 -4.09 -10.82
C TYR A 33 8.73 -3.51 -12.22
N VAL A 34 7.64 -3.85 -12.92
CA VAL A 34 7.37 -3.38 -14.28
C VAL A 34 5.98 -2.76 -14.32
N GLY A 35 5.87 -1.57 -14.91
CA GLY A 35 4.59 -0.87 -14.98
C GLY A 35 4.68 0.61 -15.38
N PRO A 36 3.58 1.35 -15.25
CA PRO A 36 3.52 2.77 -15.57
C PRO A 36 4.27 3.63 -14.54
N ASP A 37 4.91 4.68 -15.02
CA ASP A 37 5.47 5.75 -14.18
C ASP A 37 4.36 6.70 -13.71
N ASN A 38 3.56 6.23 -12.76
CA ASN A 38 2.47 6.99 -12.15
C ASN A 38 2.40 6.84 -10.63
N GLY A 39 3.51 6.38 -10.03
CA GLY A 39 3.62 6.14 -8.59
C GLY A 39 3.13 4.78 -8.09
N LEU A 40 2.49 3.95 -8.93
CA LEU A 40 1.97 2.64 -8.53
C LEU A 40 3.04 1.71 -7.94
N LEU A 41 4.24 1.70 -8.52
CA LEU A 41 5.30 0.74 -8.14
C LEU A 41 6.10 1.19 -6.91
N ILE A 42 6.09 2.49 -6.61
CA ILE A 42 7.00 3.10 -5.64
C ILE A 42 6.79 2.58 -4.22
N PRO A 43 5.56 2.48 -3.68
CA PRO A 43 5.37 2.05 -2.29
C PRO A 43 5.94 0.67 -1.99
N ALA A 44 5.88 -0.24 -2.97
CA ALA A 44 6.41 -1.58 -2.83
C ALA A 44 7.95 -1.60 -2.80
N ALA A 45 8.60 -0.81 -3.68
CA ALA A 45 10.04 -0.71 -3.75
C ALA A 45 10.63 -0.01 -2.51
N GLU A 46 10.03 1.11 -2.09
CA GLU A 46 10.45 1.85 -0.88
C GLU A 46 10.39 0.95 0.38
N LYS A 47 9.31 0.17 0.52
CA LYS A 47 9.16 -0.78 1.64
C LYS A 47 10.22 -1.88 1.66
N LEU A 48 10.90 -2.14 0.53
CA LEU A 48 11.90 -3.19 0.37
C LEU A 48 13.31 -2.62 0.10
N GLY A 49 13.61 -1.45 0.66
CA GLY A 49 14.96 -0.90 0.70
C GLY A 49 15.22 0.21 -0.33
N GLY A 50 14.17 0.84 -0.83
CA GLY A 50 14.28 1.94 -1.78
C GLY A 50 14.52 1.47 -3.22
N ILE A 51 14.71 2.43 -4.12
CA ILE A 51 14.89 2.20 -5.56
C ILE A 51 16.38 2.23 -5.89
N ALA A 52 16.94 1.08 -6.24
CA ALA A 52 18.36 0.93 -6.56
C ALA A 52 18.66 1.33 -8.02
N GLU A 53 17.76 1.04 -8.94
CA GLU A 53 17.93 1.25 -10.37
C GLU A 53 16.55 1.40 -11.03
N ALA A 54 16.41 2.27 -12.02
CA ALA A 54 15.18 2.40 -12.81
C ALA A 54 15.51 2.66 -14.28
N HIS A 55 14.77 2.06 -15.19
CA HIS A 55 14.95 2.18 -16.64
C HIS A 55 13.63 2.40 -17.34
N GLU A 56 13.66 3.23 -18.39
CA GLU A 56 12.55 3.36 -19.31
C GLU A 56 12.46 2.12 -20.21
N LEU A 57 11.24 1.65 -20.51
CA LEU A 57 11.00 0.63 -21.53
C LEU A 57 10.94 1.32 -22.90
N ALA A 58 12.11 1.55 -23.49
CA ALA A 58 12.27 2.22 -24.77
C ALA A 58 12.80 1.29 -25.88
N ASN A 59 13.34 0.12 -25.53
CA ASN A 59 13.87 -0.85 -26.48
C ASN A 59 12.72 -1.70 -27.07
N PRO A 60 12.46 -1.62 -28.39
CA PRO A 60 11.36 -2.35 -29.03
C PRO A 60 11.57 -3.88 -29.05
N GLU A 61 12.80 -4.38 -28.83
CA GLU A 61 13.05 -5.83 -28.75
C GLU A 61 12.33 -6.51 -27.56
N TYR A 62 11.93 -5.72 -26.55
CA TYR A 62 11.25 -6.19 -25.35
C TYR A 62 9.78 -5.78 -25.30
N ALA A 63 9.19 -5.48 -26.46
CA ALA A 63 7.78 -5.18 -26.65
C ALA A 63 7.19 -6.07 -27.75
N LEU A 64 5.86 -6.11 -27.86
CA LEU A 64 5.23 -6.66 -29.07
C LEU A 64 5.47 -5.70 -30.25
N GLU A 65 5.54 -6.27 -31.46
CA GLU A 65 5.76 -5.51 -32.71
C GLU A 65 4.72 -4.39 -32.90
N SER A 66 3.46 -4.66 -32.54
CA SER A 66 2.38 -3.67 -32.57
C SER A 66 1.95 -3.29 -31.16
N VAL A 67 2.33 -2.09 -30.72
CA VAL A 67 1.93 -1.54 -29.43
C VAL A 67 0.64 -0.72 -29.56
N SER A 68 -0.45 -1.21 -28.94
CA SER A 68 -1.71 -0.48 -28.87
C SER A 68 -1.61 0.73 -27.93
N ARG A 69 -2.16 1.86 -28.35
CA ARG A 69 -2.29 3.08 -27.52
C ARG A 69 -3.19 2.90 -26.30
N THR A 70 -3.97 1.83 -26.22
CA THR A 70 -4.93 1.58 -25.13
C THR A 70 -4.58 0.35 -24.29
N PHE A 71 -3.49 -0.38 -24.60
CA PHE A 71 -3.20 -1.64 -23.91
C PHE A 71 -1.71 -1.91 -23.72
N HIS A 72 -0.96 -0.92 -23.20
CA HIS A 72 0.46 -1.09 -22.84
C HIS A 72 0.70 -2.24 -21.84
N GLY A 73 -0.28 -2.59 -21.01
CA GLY A 73 -0.23 -3.79 -20.15
C GLY A 73 0.12 -5.07 -20.90
N ARG A 74 -0.58 -5.34 -22.00
CA ARG A 74 -0.38 -6.52 -22.84
C ARG A 74 0.80 -6.36 -23.78
N ASP A 75 0.96 -5.18 -24.36
CA ASP A 75 1.83 -5.00 -25.52
C ASP A 75 3.26 -4.57 -25.17
N LEU A 76 3.47 -3.97 -24.00
CA LEU A 76 4.75 -3.40 -23.59
C LEU A 76 5.22 -3.96 -22.25
N PHE A 77 4.38 -3.88 -21.22
CA PHE A 77 4.76 -4.27 -19.87
C PHE A 77 4.88 -5.78 -19.70
N ALA A 78 3.93 -6.57 -20.20
CA ALA A 78 3.99 -8.03 -20.08
C ALA A 78 5.18 -8.67 -20.82
N PRO A 79 5.50 -8.31 -22.08
CA PRO A 79 6.71 -8.81 -22.75
C PRO A 79 7.99 -8.43 -22.01
N ALA A 80 8.13 -7.16 -21.61
CA ALA A 80 9.31 -6.70 -20.87
C ALA A 80 9.50 -7.47 -19.56
N ALA A 81 8.42 -7.67 -18.79
CA ALA A 81 8.46 -8.47 -17.57
C ALA A 81 8.87 -9.94 -17.82
N ALA A 82 8.40 -10.53 -18.93
CA ALA A 82 8.79 -11.88 -19.31
C ALA A 82 10.28 -11.98 -19.67
N HIS A 83 10.82 -11.02 -20.43
CA HIS A 83 12.24 -10.96 -20.76
C HIS A 83 13.12 -10.79 -19.52
N LEU A 84 12.74 -9.91 -18.59
CA LEU A 84 13.42 -9.76 -17.30
C LEU A 84 13.41 -11.07 -16.50
N ALA A 85 12.27 -11.77 -16.48
CA ALA A 85 12.17 -13.07 -15.81
C ALA A 85 13.03 -14.16 -16.44
N LEU A 86 13.38 -14.02 -17.73
CA LEU A 86 14.33 -14.88 -18.46
C LEU A 86 15.80 -14.45 -18.31
N GLY A 87 16.08 -13.42 -17.51
CA GLY A 87 17.44 -12.98 -17.18
C GLY A 87 18.00 -11.86 -18.06
N VAL A 88 17.16 -11.20 -18.88
CA VAL A 88 17.57 -9.97 -19.56
C VAL A 88 17.92 -8.91 -18.50
N PRO A 89 19.10 -8.26 -18.58
CA PRO A 89 19.45 -7.18 -17.65
C PRO A 89 18.49 -5.98 -17.75
N LEU A 90 18.23 -5.33 -16.62
CA LEU A 90 17.34 -4.17 -16.56
C LEU A 90 17.80 -3.03 -17.50
N SER A 91 19.12 -2.85 -17.62
CA SER A 91 19.76 -1.85 -18.48
C SER A 91 19.47 -2.03 -19.97
N GLU A 92 19.10 -3.22 -20.42
CA GLU A 92 18.79 -3.48 -21.83
C GLU A 92 17.42 -2.90 -22.23
N LEU A 93 16.52 -2.67 -21.27
CA LEU A 93 15.17 -2.17 -21.57
C LEU A 93 15.16 -0.74 -22.13
N GLY A 94 16.19 0.05 -21.84
CA GLY A 94 16.28 1.44 -22.28
C GLY A 94 17.14 2.31 -21.36
N PRO A 95 17.10 3.65 -21.55
CA PRO A 95 17.93 4.57 -20.79
C PRO A 95 17.59 4.56 -19.29
N PRO A 96 18.59 4.83 -18.41
CA PRO A 96 18.34 4.93 -16.98
C PRO A 96 17.46 6.14 -16.64
N ILE A 97 16.66 5.99 -15.61
CA ILE A 97 15.83 7.04 -15.01
C ILE A 97 16.38 7.33 -13.62
N ASP A 98 16.58 8.61 -13.34
CA ASP A 98 16.89 9.07 -11.98
C ASP A 98 15.73 8.72 -11.02
N PRO A 99 15.96 7.97 -9.92
CA PRO A 99 14.94 7.66 -8.92
C PRO A 99 14.19 8.89 -8.39
N ASP A 100 14.82 10.05 -8.33
CA ASP A 100 14.17 11.29 -7.87
C ASP A 100 13.19 11.86 -8.91
N ALA A 101 13.37 11.52 -10.19
CA ALA A 101 12.47 11.92 -11.26
C ALA A 101 11.22 11.02 -11.39
N LEU A 102 11.11 9.94 -10.62
CA LEU A 102 9.97 9.03 -10.66
C LEU A 102 8.71 9.67 -10.05
N ALA A 103 7.56 9.41 -10.68
CA ALA A 103 6.27 9.85 -10.14
C ALA A 103 6.01 9.17 -8.79
N ARG A 104 5.57 9.93 -7.79
CA ARG A 104 5.24 9.41 -6.45
C ARG A 104 3.80 9.75 -6.08
N LEU A 105 3.14 8.82 -5.41
CA LEU A 105 1.84 9.05 -4.81
C LEU A 105 2.01 9.81 -3.49
N ASP A 106 1.14 10.79 -3.25
CA ASP A 106 1.01 11.42 -1.95
C ASP A 106 0.20 10.48 -1.05
N ILE A 107 0.91 9.67 -0.25
CA ILE A 107 0.30 8.73 0.69
C ILE A 107 0.28 9.38 2.07
N PRO A 108 -0.89 9.58 2.69
CA PRO A 108 -1.01 10.20 4.00
C PRO A 108 -0.15 9.47 5.03
N GLN A 109 0.68 10.21 5.75
CA GLN A 109 1.45 9.68 6.88
C GLN A 109 0.67 9.87 8.18
N PRO A 110 0.71 8.88 9.09
CA PRO A 110 0.11 9.05 10.41
C PRO A 110 0.93 10.03 11.26
N ASP A 111 0.28 10.67 12.22
CA ASP A 111 0.92 11.48 13.26
C ASP A 111 0.74 10.77 14.61
N VAL A 112 1.83 10.25 15.16
CA VAL A 112 1.85 9.49 16.41
C VAL A 112 2.32 10.40 17.54
N GLY A 113 1.39 10.80 18.40
CA GLY A 113 1.67 11.58 19.60
C GLY A 113 1.58 10.76 20.88
N SER A 114 2.01 11.35 22.00
CA SER A 114 2.00 10.70 23.32
C SER A 114 0.60 10.48 23.90
N THR A 115 -0.39 11.27 23.49
CA THR A 115 -1.77 11.20 24.00
C THR A 115 -2.79 10.81 22.92
N ARG A 116 -2.39 10.92 21.65
CA ARG A 116 -3.28 10.71 20.50
C ARG A 116 -2.49 10.32 19.25
N ILE A 117 -3.07 9.41 18.47
CA ILE A 117 -2.65 9.11 17.10
C ILE A 117 -3.67 9.70 16.13
N HIS A 118 -3.21 10.40 15.10
CA HIS A 118 -4.02 10.82 13.96
C HIS A 118 -3.70 9.92 12.76
N SER A 119 -4.73 9.32 12.20
CA SER A 119 -4.63 8.35 11.12
C SER A 119 -5.70 8.60 10.07
N THR A 120 -5.46 8.08 8.88
CA THR A 120 -6.35 8.18 7.73
C THR A 120 -6.80 6.79 7.31
N VAL A 121 -8.07 6.66 6.93
CA VAL A 121 -8.62 5.44 6.35
C VAL A 121 -8.06 5.26 4.94
N LEU A 122 -7.23 4.23 4.75
CA LEU A 122 -6.66 3.89 3.45
C LEU A 122 -7.58 3.01 2.61
N SER A 123 -8.35 2.13 3.26
CA SER A 123 -9.20 1.18 2.55
C SER A 123 -10.34 0.69 3.42
N ILE A 124 -11.47 0.37 2.81
CA ILE A 124 -12.55 -0.39 3.46
C ILE A 124 -12.71 -1.73 2.73
N ASP A 125 -12.55 -2.83 3.46
CA ASP A 125 -12.71 -4.15 2.84
C ASP A 125 -14.19 -4.52 2.64
N ARG A 126 -14.44 -5.62 1.93
CA ARG A 126 -15.81 -6.10 1.64
C ARG A 126 -16.64 -6.46 2.88
N PHE A 127 -16.00 -6.69 4.03
CA PHE A 127 -16.67 -7.00 5.30
C PHE A 127 -16.99 -5.73 6.10
N GLY A 128 -16.41 -4.59 5.69
CA GLY A 128 -16.54 -3.31 6.37
C GLY A 128 -15.47 -3.09 7.44
N ASN A 129 -14.34 -3.82 7.39
CA ASN A 129 -13.17 -3.50 8.19
C ASN A 129 -12.47 -2.27 7.59
N ILE A 130 -11.98 -1.40 8.46
CA ILE A 130 -11.39 -0.12 8.10
C ILE A 130 -9.88 -0.23 8.26
N GLY A 131 -9.14 -0.28 7.15
CA GLY A 131 -7.68 -0.26 7.15
C GLY A 131 -7.13 1.16 7.27
N LEU A 132 -6.25 1.37 8.24
CA LEU A 132 -5.63 2.68 8.52
C LEU A 132 -4.23 2.77 7.91
N ASN A 133 -3.71 3.98 7.77
CA ASN A 133 -2.31 4.25 7.41
C ASN A 133 -1.32 4.03 8.58
N LEU A 134 -1.60 3.04 9.42
CA LEU A 134 -0.82 2.69 10.58
C LEU A 134 -0.30 1.26 10.43
N ASP A 135 0.84 0.98 11.05
CA ASP A 135 1.35 -0.38 11.25
C ASP A 135 1.59 -0.65 12.74
N ARG A 136 2.04 -1.88 13.06
CA ARG A 136 2.28 -2.29 14.44
C ARG A 136 3.29 -1.40 15.18
N SER A 137 4.30 -0.88 14.49
CA SER A 137 5.35 -0.07 15.11
C SER A 137 4.82 1.26 15.66
N HIS A 138 3.83 1.85 14.98
CA HIS A 138 3.15 3.07 15.44
C HIS A 138 2.36 2.83 16.75
N LEU A 139 1.73 1.66 16.89
CA LEU A 139 1.06 1.30 18.14
C LEU A 139 2.04 0.99 19.25
N ASP A 140 3.18 0.36 18.93
CA ASP A 140 4.24 0.08 19.91
C ASP A 140 4.85 1.38 20.46
N GLU A 141 5.11 2.37 19.58
CA GLU A 141 5.59 3.70 19.96
C GLU A 141 4.61 4.40 20.92
N ALA A 142 3.31 4.24 20.67
CA ALA A 142 2.23 4.79 21.50
C ALA A 142 1.92 3.94 22.76
N GLY A 143 2.64 2.84 23.00
CA GLY A 143 2.39 1.95 24.16
C GLY A 143 1.08 1.15 24.10
N VAL A 144 0.46 1.02 22.92
CA VAL A 144 -0.80 0.31 22.73
C VAL A 144 -0.54 -1.18 22.48
N VAL A 145 -0.63 -2.00 23.52
CA VAL A 145 -0.47 -3.46 23.45
C VAL A 145 -1.82 -4.19 23.38
N PRO A 146 -1.88 -5.46 22.97
CA PRO A 146 -3.11 -6.23 23.06
C PRO A 146 -3.72 -6.20 24.47
N GLY A 147 -5.02 -5.94 24.56
CA GLY A 147 -5.76 -5.70 25.80
C GLY A 147 -5.89 -4.22 26.19
N THR A 148 -5.06 -3.33 25.65
CA THR A 148 -5.20 -1.88 25.87
C THR A 148 -6.55 -1.40 25.33
N ARG A 149 -7.26 -0.61 26.13
CA ARG A 149 -8.49 0.06 25.69
C ARG A 149 -8.16 1.45 25.21
N VAL A 150 -8.70 1.83 24.06
CA VAL A 150 -8.52 3.14 23.45
C VAL A 150 -9.87 3.75 23.09
N GLU A 151 -9.91 5.06 22.97
CA GLU A 151 -11.08 5.75 22.41
C GLU A 151 -10.81 6.12 20.95
N LEU A 152 -11.61 5.58 20.04
CA LEU A 152 -11.60 5.94 18.63
C LEU A 152 -12.57 7.10 18.41
N GLN A 153 -12.12 8.11 17.69
CA GLN A 153 -12.96 9.23 17.26
C GLN A 153 -13.07 9.26 15.73
N ALA A 154 -14.30 9.14 15.24
CA ALA A 154 -14.67 9.26 13.83
C ALA A 154 -15.58 10.49 13.67
N GLY A 155 -15.02 11.58 13.15
CA GLY A 155 -15.73 12.87 13.11
C GLY A 155 -16.14 13.35 14.52
N PRO A 156 -17.43 13.60 14.79
CA PRO A 156 -17.92 14.00 16.11
C PRO A 156 -18.15 12.81 17.07
N GLU A 157 -18.20 11.58 16.56
CA GLU A 157 -18.56 10.40 17.34
C GLU A 157 -17.33 9.74 17.97
N ARG A 158 -17.54 9.11 19.12
CA ARG A 158 -16.49 8.45 19.92
C ARG A 158 -16.93 7.05 20.31
N TYR A 159 -16.00 6.10 20.21
CA TYR A 159 -16.25 4.69 20.47
C TYR A 159 -15.07 4.09 21.23
N TYR A 160 -15.36 3.21 22.18
CA TYR A 160 -14.32 2.43 22.84
C TYR A 160 -13.96 1.22 22.00
N ALA A 161 -12.66 1.01 21.79
CA ALA A 161 -12.11 -0.17 21.15
C ALA A 161 -11.09 -0.85 22.06
N VAL A 162 -10.90 -2.14 21.84
CA VAL A 162 -9.82 -2.91 22.47
C VAL A 162 -8.78 -3.25 21.42
N ALA A 163 -7.50 -3.01 21.75
CA ALA A 163 -6.40 -3.51 20.95
C ALA A 163 -6.37 -5.04 21.06
N ALA A 164 -6.41 -5.74 19.93
CA ALA A 164 -6.53 -7.20 19.86
C ALA A 164 -5.47 -7.79 18.95
N ARG A 165 -5.10 -9.07 19.16
CA ARG A 165 -4.28 -9.81 18.19
C ARG A 165 -5.15 -10.46 17.12
N THR A 166 -6.36 -10.86 17.50
CA THR A 166 -7.32 -11.53 16.64
C THR A 166 -8.74 -11.29 17.14
N PHE A 167 -9.73 -11.57 16.30
CA PHE A 167 -11.15 -11.51 16.62
C PHE A 167 -11.53 -12.32 17.88
N ALA A 168 -10.81 -13.40 18.18
CA ALA A 168 -11.07 -14.22 19.37
C ALA A 168 -10.68 -13.54 20.69
N ASP A 169 -9.88 -12.47 20.67
CA ASP A 169 -9.52 -11.70 21.86
C ASP A 169 -10.65 -10.73 22.30
N ALA A 170 -11.76 -10.66 21.56
CA ALA A 170 -12.88 -9.75 21.81
C ALA A 170 -14.24 -10.46 21.76
N ARG A 171 -15.26 -9.90 22.42
CA ARG A 171 -16.62 -10.45 22.40
C ARG A 171 -17.32 -10.10 21.08
N PRO A 172 -18.29 -10.89 20.63
CA PRO A 172 -19.15 -10.49 19.51
C PRO A 172 -19.75 -9.10 19.76
N GLY A 173 -19.63 -8.21 18.77
CA GLY A 173 -20.07 -6.81 18.84
C GLY A 173 -19.00 -5.83 19.36
N ASP A 174 -17.89 -6.30 19.94
CA ASP A 174 -16.81 -5.41 20.36
C ASP A 174 -16.09 -4.81 19.14
N ILE A 175 -15.71 -3.54 19.26
CA ILE A 175 -14.82 -2.86 18.32
C ILE A 175 -13.39 -3.23 18.67
N ILE A 176 -12.64 -3.68 17.67
CA ILE A 176 -11.24 -4.09 17.81
C ILE A 176 -10.33 -3.23 16.95
N LEU A 177 -9.16 -2.92 17.49
CA LEU A 177 -8.02 -2.36 16.78
C LEU A 177 -6.96 -3.48 16.68
N TYR A 178 -6.61 -3.92 15.47
CA TYR A 178 -5.76 -5.10 15.28
C TYR A 178 -4.86 -4.97 14.06
N GLU A 179 -3.78 -5.76 14.00
CA GLU A 179 -2.95 -5.89 12.79
C GLU A 179 -3.61 -6.89 11.83
N ASP A 180 -3.89 -6.47 10.61
CA ASP A 180 -4.49 -7.30 9.58
C ASP A 180 -3.45 -8.13 8.80
N ALA A 181 -3.93 -8.93 7.84
CA ALA A 181 -3.07 -9.79 7.02
C ALA A 181 -2.10 -9.03 6.10
N TYR A 182 -2.33 -7.73 5.86
CA TYR A 182 -1.44 -6.85 5.11
C TYR A 182 -0.43 -6.12 6.01
N ARG A 183 -0.47 -6.37 7.32
CA ARG A 183 0.33 -5.72 8.36
C ARG A 183 0.00 -4.25 8.58
N ASN A 184 -1.20 -3.84 8.18
CA ASN A 184 -1.74 -2.54 8.54
C ASN A 184 -2.56 -2.69 9.83
N ILE A 185 -2.68 -1.61 10.58
CA ILE A 185 -3.65 -1.55 11.67
C ILE A 185 -5.03 -1.29 11.08
N SER A 186 -5.98 -2.10 11.52
CA SER A 186 -7.36 -2.10 11.05
C SER A 186 -8.33 -1.98 12.23
N ILE A 187 -9.47 -1.36 11.99
CA ILE A 187 -10.62 -1.33 12.89
C ILE A 187 -11.68 -2.30 12.36
N ALA A 188 -12.17 -3.16 13.23
CA ALA A 188 -13.25 -4.10 12.91
C ALA A 188 -14.26 -4.19 14.06
N ILE A 189 -15.43 -4.76 13.77
CA ILE A 189 -16.39 -5.19 14.79
C ILE A 189 -16.44 -6.71 14.73
N ASN A 190 -16.27 -7.38 15.86
CA ASN A 190 -16.38 -8.84 15.90
C ASN A 190 -17.80 -9.29 15.50
N GLY A 191 -17.95 -9.86 14.30
CA GLY A 191 -19.25 -10.24 13.75
C GLY A 191 -20.09 -9.06 13.22
N GLY A 192 -19.47 -7.92 12.88
CA GLY A 192 -20.17 -6.73 12.41
C GLY A 192 -19.44 -5.98 11.29
N ASN A 193 -20.00 -4.84 10.89
CA ASN A 193 -19.47 -3.96 9.85
C ASN A 193 -19.09 -2.61 10.47
N ALA A 194 -17.78 -2.38 10.66
CA ALA A 194 -17.26 -1.18 11.29
C ALA A 194 -17.53 0.07 10.46
N ALA A 195 -17.26 0.03 9.16
CA ALA A 195 -17.47 1.16 8.26
C ALA A 195 -18.92 1.67 8.25
N ALA A 196 -19.89 0.76 8.24
CA ALA A 196 -21.31 1.09 8.28
C ALA A 196 -21.73 1.69 9.63
N MET A 197 -21.22 1.14 10.74
CA MET A 197 -21.50 1.69 12.08
C MET A 197 -20.90 3.08 12.25
N PHE A 198 -19.67 3.30 11.77
CA PHE A 198 -18.94 4.55 11.95
C PHE A 198 -19.35 5.61 10.91
N GLY A 199 -20.04 5.21 9.84
CA GLY A 199 -20.41 6.10 8.73
C GLY A 199 -19.20 6.67 7.96
N ILE A 200 -18.05 5.98 8.00
CA ILE A 200 -16.77 6.48 7.48
C ILE A 200 -16.45 5.95 6.08
N LYS A 201 -15.64 6.72 5.34
CA LYS A 201 -15.16 6.44 3.98
C LYS A 201 -13.65 6.56 3.90
N GLU A 202 -13.09 6.00 2.82
CA GLU A 202 -11.68 6.15 2.45
C GLU A 202 -11.29 7.63 2.37
N GLY A 203 -10.07 7.95 2.83
CA GLY A 203 -9.54 9.31 2.91
C GLY A 203 -10.01 10.14 4.11
N GLN A 204 -10.94 9.63 4.92
CA GLN A 204 -11.35 10.31 6.16
C GLN A 204 -10.43 9.95 7.33
N ASP A 205 -10.45 10.79 8.35
CA ASP A 205 -9.59 10.64 9.52
C ASP A 205 -10.23 9.83 10.64
N ILE A 206 -9.42 9.01 11.30
CA ILE A 206 -9.67 8.43 12.62
C ILE A 206 -8.62 8.96 13.59
N ARG A 207 -9.07 9.44 14.75
CA ARG A 207 -8.18 9.76 15.88
C ARG A 207 -8.28 8.68 16.93
N ILE A 208 -7.15 8.23 17.44
CA ILE A 208 -7.06 7.24 18.52
C ILE A 208 -6.55 7.99 19.75
N HIS A 209 -7.37 8.12 20.78
CA HIS A 209 -6.99 8.75 22.06
C HIS A 209 -6.48 7.67 23.01
N LEU A 210 -5.31 7.91 23.60
CA LEU A 210 -4.55 6.94 24.39
C LEU A 210 -4.86 7.04 25.90
N ASP A 211 -5.19 8.23 26.39
CA ASP A 211 -5.40 8.52 27.82
C ASP A 211 -6.82 8.19 28.33
N ALA A 212 -7.53 7.27 27.67
CA ALA A 212 -8.93 7.04 27.98
C ALA A 212 -9.17 6.27 29.31
N PHE A 213 -8.14 5.78 30.00
CA PHE A 213 -8.25 4.99 31.24
C PHE A 213 -7.05 5.13 32.18
#